data_AF-A0A8I1ZNK5-F1
#
_entry.id   AF-A0A8I1ZNK5-F1
#
_cell.length_a   1.000
_cell.length_b   1.000
_cell.length_c   1.000
_cell.angle_alpha   90.00
_cell.angle_beta   90.00
_cell.angle_gamma   90.00
#
_symmetry.space_group_name_H-M   'P 1'
#
loop_
_entity.id
_entity.type
_entity.pdbx_description
1 polymer ?
#
loop_
_entity_poly.entity_id
_entity_poly.type
_entity_poly.pdbx_seq_one_letter_code
_entity_poly.pdbx_strand_id
1 'polypeptide(L)'
;MENKELVKQMVALHKTSFDNSFNMLVNLQDQMEKMVNTFVDQASWLPADGKKAFSSLITTYKKGREDLKKLVDDGYRKVEDYIEK
;
A
#
# COMPACT_ATOMS: atom_id res chain seq x y z
N MET A 1 -5.48 -33.50 -6.33
CA MET A 1 -5.53 -32.77 -7.62
C MET A 1 -6.62 -31.69 -7.55
N GLU A 2 -7.90 -32.02 -7.45
CA GLU A 2 -9.00 -31.02 -7.40
C GLU A 2 -8.93 -30.06 -6.21
N ASN A 3 -8.69 -30.55 -4.99
CA ASN A 3 -8.57 -29.69 -3.80
C ASN A 3 -7.37 -28.72 -3.89
N LYS A 4 -6.27 -29.13 -4.55
CA LYS A 4 -5.07 -28.30 -4.75
C LYS A 4 -5.36 -27.15 -5.74
N GLU A 5 -6.07 -27.46 -6.82
CA GLU A 5 -6.50 -26.44 -7.80
C GLU A 5 -7.54 -25.47 -7.21
N LEU A 6 -8.51 -25.95 -6.42
CA LEU A 6 -9.46 -25.08 -5.72
C LEU A 6 -8.75 -24.12 -4.76
N VAL A 7 -7.76 -24.59 -3.99
CA VAL A 7 -6.97 -23.75 -3.10
C VAL A 7 -6.15 -22.72 -3.89
N LYS A 8 -5.52 -23.11 -5.00
CA LYS A 8 -4.80 -22.17 -5.88
C LYS A 8 -5.71 -21.06 -6.40
N GLN A 9 -6.91 -21.40 -6.87
CA GLN A 9 -7.88 -20.43 -7.36
C GLN A 9 -8.34 -19.46 -6.27
N MET A 10 -8.61 -19.95 -5.05
CA MET A 10 -8.98 -19.10 -3.92
C MET A 10 -7.85 -18.11 -3.55
N VAL A 11 -6.60 -18.58 -3.51
CA VAL A 11 -5.43 -17.74 -3.22
C VAL A 11 -5.25 -16.68 -4.31
N ALA A 12 -5.37 -17.06 -5.59
CA ALA A 12 -5.28 -16.13 -6.71
C ALA A 12 -6.38 -15.06 -6.69
N LEU A 13 -7.61 -15.45 -6.34
CA LEU A 13 -8.73 -14.51 -6.18
C LEU A 13 -8.44 -13.52 -5.04
N HIS A 14 -8.02 -14.02 -3.88
CA HIS A 14 -7.69 -13.17 -2.72
C HIS A 14 -6.54 -12.19 -3.03
N LYS A 15 -5.48 -12.65 -3.71
CA LYS A 15 -4.37 -11.83 -4.18
C LYS A 15 -4.84 -10.71 -5.11
N THR A 16 -5.65 -11.05 -6.11
CA THR A 16 -6.21 -10.07 -7.06
C THR A 16 -7.08 -9.03 -6.35
N SER A 17 -7.95 -9.46 -5.43
CA SER A 17 -8.79 -8.56 -4.64
C SER A 17 -7.97 -7.62 -3.75
N PHE A 18 -6.91 -8.15 -3.12
CA PHE A 18 -5.97 -7.35 -2.33
C PHE A 18 -5.26 -6.31 -3.21
N ASP A 19 -4.69 -6.71 -4.35
CA ASP A 19 -3.96 -5.83 -5.26
C ASP A 19 -4.83 -4.67 -5.75
N ASN A 20 -6.07 -4.97 -6.14
CA ASN A 20 -7.02 -3.94 -6.58
C ASN A 20 -7.37 -2.97 -5.44
N SER A 21 -7.62 -3.49 -4.24
CA SER A 21 -7.95 -2.66 -3.07
C SER A 21 -6.76 -1.80 -2.64
N PHE A 22 -5.55 -2.37 -2.67
CA PHE A 22 -4.32 -1.67 -2.35
C PHE A 22 -4.04 -0.56 -3.36
N ASN A 23 -4.18 -0.82 -4.65
CA ASN A 23 -4.01 0.20 -5.69
C ASN A 23 -5.03 1.34 -5.54
N MET A 24 -6.28 1.03 -5.20
CA MET A 24 -7.29 2.04 -4.89
C MET A 24 -6.88 2.89 -3.68
N LEU A 25 -6.39 2.25 -2.60
CA LEU A 25 -5.89 2.94 -1.41
C LEU A 25 -4.71 3.87 -1.75
N VAL A 26 -3.74 3.40 -2.54
CA VAL A 26 -2.59 4.19 -2.99
C VAL A 26 -3.07 5.44 -3.74
N ASN A 27 -3.99 5.29 -4.69
CA ASN A 27 -4.53 6.40 -5.47
C ASN A 27 -5.28 7.42 -4.60
N LEU A 28 -6.03 6.97 -3.59
CA LEU A 28 -6.73 7.85 -2.65
C LEU A 28 -5.75 8.63 -1.77
N GLN A 29 -4.73 7.94 -1.25
CA GLN A 29 -3.68 8.57 -0.44
C GLN A 29 -2.86 9.59 -1.25
N ASP A 30 -2.54 9.30 -2.51
CA ASP A 30 -1.80 10.22 -3.38
C ASP A 30 -2.61 11.49 -3.68
N GLN A 31 -3.93 11.38 -3.80
CA GLN A 31 -4.82 12.54 -3.93
C GLN A 31 -4.89 13.35 -2.64
N MET A 32 -5.03 12.68 -1.49
CA MET A 32 -5.02 13.34 -0.18
C MET A 32 -3.69 14.06 0.07
N GLU A 33 -2.56 13.44 -0.28
CA GLU A 33 -1.24 14.05 -0.18
C GLU A 33 -1.16 15.34 -1.00
N LYS A 34 -1.64 15.34 -2.25
CA LYS A 34 -1.65 16.56 -3.07
C LYS A 34 -2.45 17.68 -2.42
N MET A 35 -3.60 17.36 -1.82
CA MET A 35 -4.42 18.31 -1.07
C MET A 35 -3.68 18.85 0.16
N VAL A 36 -3.06 17.96 0.94
CA VAL A 36 -2.28 18.32 2.14
C VAL A 36 -1.07 19.19 1.77
N ASN A 37 -0.32 18.84 0.73
CA ASN A 37 0.82 19.64 0.26
C ASN A 37 0.36 21.05 -0.14
N THR A 38 -0.72 21.15 -0.93
CA THR A 38 -1.30 22.44 -1.32
C THR A 38 -1.67 23.29 -0.09
N PHE A 39 -2.32 22.67 0.90
CA PHE A 39 -2.71 23.33 2.13
C PHE A 39 -1.50 23.81 2.95
N VAL A 40 -0.48 22.96 3.11
CA VAL A 40 0.74 23.27 3.85
C VAL A 40 1.55 24.37 3.16
N ASP A 41 1.59 24.39 1.83
CA ASP A 41 2.28 25.42 1.06
C ASP A 41 1.64 26.80 1.25
N GLN A 42 0.32 26.85 1.28
CA GLN A 42 -0.48 28.07 1.47
C GLN A 42 -0.57 28.52 2.94
N ALA A 43 -0.21 27.68 3.90
CA ALA A 43 -0.25 27.99 5.33
C ALA A 43 0.89 28.95 5.74
N SER A 44 0.63 30.26 5.64
CA SER A 44 1.56 31.32 6.05
C SER A 44 1.92 31.30 7.55
N TRP A 45 1.07 30.69 8.36
CA TRP A 45 1.25 30.52 9.81
C TRP A 45 2.17 29.34 10.17
N LEU A 46 2.53 28.47 9.21
CA LEU A 46 3.32 27.27 9.48
C LEU A 46 4.83 27.55 9.30
N PRO A 47 5.66 27.39 10.34
CA PRO A 47 7.11 27.52 10.23
C PRO A 47 7.73 26.46 9.31
N ALA A 48 8.96 26.72 8.84
CA ALA A 48 9.68 25.82 7.93
C ALA A 48 9.87 24.39 8.50
N ASP A 49 10.16 24.28 9.80
CA ASP A 49 10.30 22.98 10.47
C ASP A 49 8.97 22.20 10.50
N GLY A 50 7.85 22.90 10.64
CA GLY A 50 6.51 22.32 10.54
C GLY A 50 6.25 21.76 9.14
N LYS A 51 6.58 22.52 8.09
CA LYS A 51 6.48 22.06 6.69
C LYS A 51 7.32 20.79 6.47
N LYS A 52 8.56 20.79 6.98
CA LYS A 52 9.45 19.63 6.91
C LYS A 52 8.90 18.40 7.63
N ALA A 53 8.26 18.58 8.79
CA ALA A 53 7.62 17.50 9.53
C ALA A 53 6.48 16.85 8.73
N PHE A 54 5.66 17.64 8.02
CA PHE A 54 4.62 17.11 7.12
C PHE A 54 5.21 16.31 5.96
N SER A 55 6.25 16.83 5.29
CA SER A 55 6.92 16.09 4.22
C SER A 55 7.48 14.75 4.73
N SER A 56 8.13 14.75 5.89
CA SER A 56 8.64 13.52 6.53
C SER A 56 7.53 12.53 6.86
N LEU A 57 6.39 13.02 7.35
CA LEU A 57 5.22 12.20 7.66
C LEU A 57 4.68 11.52 6.39
N ILE A 58 4.49 12.29 5.32
CA ILE A 58 4.05 11.79 4.01
C ILE A 58 5.00 10.71 3.48
N THR A 59 6.31 10.95 3.52
CA THR A 59 7.31 9.96 3.11
C THR A 59 7.22 8.68 3.95
N THR A 60 7.01 8.81 5.26
CA THR A 60 6.86 7.67 6.17
C THR A 60 5.61 6.84 5.83
N TYR A 61 4.48 7.48 5.56
CA TYR A 61 3.26 6.79 5.13
C TYR A 61 3.44 6.07 3.80
N LYS A 62 4.11 6.68 2.82
CA LYS A 62 4.46 6.05 1.54
C LYS A 62 5.34 4.81 1.72
N LYS A 63 6.38 4.92 2.54
CA LYS A 63 7.23 3.78 2.86
C LYS A 63 6.44 2.66 3.54
N GLY A 64 5.59 3.01 4.51
CA GLY A 64 4.77 2.05 5.24
C GLY A 64 3.83 1.23 4.34
N ARG A 65 3.14 1.87 3.39
CA ARG A 65 2.28 1.14 2.44
C ARG A 65 3.09 0.27 1.47
N GLU A 66 4.26 0.71 1.02
CA GLU A 66 5.14 -0.09 0.16
C GLU A 66 5.67 -1.33 0.89
N ASP A 67 6.10 -1.16 2.14
CA ASP A 67 6.60 -2.26 2.96
C ASP A 67 5.47 -3.25 3.30
N LEU A 68 4.24 -2.77 3.54
CA LEU A 68 3.04 -3.63 3.65
C LEU A 68 2.80 -4.44 2.38
N LYS A 69 2.85 -3.81 1.20
CA LYS A 69 2.64 -4.49 -0.09
C LYS A 69 3.67 -5.61 -0.29
N LYS A 70 4.95 -5.31 -0.06
CA LYS A 70 6.03 -6.30 -0.14
C LYS A 70 5.80 -7.48 0.80
N LEU A 71 5.42 -7.22 2.05
CA LEU A 71 5.16 -8.27 3.03
C LEU A 71 4.02 -9.19 2.59
N VAL A 72 2.93 -8.61 2.06
CA VAL A 72 1.78 -9.38 1.57
C VAL A 72 2.14 -10.18 0.32
N ASP A 73 2.88 -9.60 -0.62
CA ASP A 73 3.33 -10.28 -1.85
C ASP A 73 4.27 -11.45 -1.54
N ASP A 74 5.19 -11.26 -0.61
CA ASP A 74 6.05 -12.32 -0.11
C ASP A 74 5.25 -13.43 0.59
N GLY A 75 4.17 -13.07 1.28
CA GLY A 75 3.23 -14.01 1.88
C GLY A 75 2.53 -14.88 0.83
N TYR A 76 1.99 -14.26 -0.22
CA TYR A 76 1.37 -15.00 -1.33
C TYR A 76 2.36 -15.93 -2.02
N ARG A 77 3.58 -15.46 -2.31
CA ARG A 77 4.62 -16.28 -2.93
C ARG A 77 4.92 -17.53 -2.09
N LYS A 78 5.06 -17.38 -0.77
CA LYS A 78 5.29 -18.53 0.14
C LYS A 78 4.13 -19.52 0.15
N VAL A 79 2.89 -19.03 0.07
CA VAL A 79 1.70 -19.88 0.00
C VAL A 79 1.67 -20.63 -1.34
N GLU A 80 1.93 -19.94 -2.45
CA GLU A 80 2.06 -20.54 -3.79
C GLU A 80 3.13 -21.65 -3.79
N ASP A 81 4.34 -21.36 -3.27
CA ASP A 81 5.44 -22.33 -3.15
C ASP A 81 5.05 -23.56 -2.30
N TYR A 82 4.29 -23.36 -1.21
CA TYR A 82 3.83 -24.45 -0.35
C TYR A 82 2.77 -25.31 -1.04
N ILE A 83 1.85 -24.68 -1.78
CA ILE A 83 0.82 -25.40 -2.53
C ILE A 83 1.44 -26.18 -3.68
N GLU A 84 2.51 -25.68 -4.31
CA GLU A 84 3.17 -26.33 -5.44
C GLU A 84 3.99 -27.56 -5.08
N LYS A 85 4.57 -27.60 -3.86
CA LYS A 85 5.12 -28.82 -3.25
C LYS A 85 4.09 -29.96 -3.19
#